data_AF-A0A195BIW0-F1
#
_entry.id   AF-A0A195BIW0-F1
#
_cell.length_a   1.000
_cell.length_b   1.000
_cell.length_c   1.000
_cell.angle_alpha   90.00
_cell.angle_beta   90.00
_cell.angle_gamma   90.00
#
_symmetry.space_group_name_H-M   'P 1'
#
loop_
_entity.id
_entity.type
_entity.pdbx_description
1 polymer ?
#
loop_
_entity_poly.entity_id
_entity_poly.type
_entity_poly.pdbx_seq_one_letter_code
_entity_poly.pdbx_strand_id
1 'polypeptide(L)'
;MNDIERFIRVMQEKRLANQRELECLDEESSEHKELMKELRDLRRETEQCKENITKHLNMITSHKHSVHKIVHSTSNISGLPVSHDYAQLINVKENNVNPSKLIQDVTMCTEVIENKLYQTKCSIAQLETLKENIVVLQHLLDSSNNIEGNLLFIINI
;
A
#
# COMPACT_ATOMS: atom_id res chain seq x y z
N MET A 1 7.02 70.46 17.77
CA MET A 1 7.17 69.41 18.81
C MET A 1 6.15 68.30 18.63
N ASN A 2 4.85 68.62 18.48
CA ASN A 2 3.76 67.65 18.31
C ASN A 2 3.89 66.71 17.08
N ASP A 3 4.37 67.22 15.93
CA ASP A 3 4.48 66.40 14.70
C ASP A 3 5.60 65.36 14.75
N ILE A 4 6.71 65.69 15.42
CA ILE A 4 7.84 64.78 15.59
C ILE A 4 7.43 63.63 16.51
N GLU A 5 6.73 63.94 17.60
CA GLU A 5 6.25 62.93 18.55
C GLU A 5 5.17 62.03 17.92
N ARG A 6 4.29 62.60 17.09
CA ARG A 6 3.33 61.84 16.29
C ARG A 6 4.04 60.91 15.30
N PHE A 7 5.07 61.41 14.61
CA PHE A 7 5.86 60.60 13.66
C PHE A 7 6.57 59.43 14.36
N ILE A 8 7.19 59.67 15.51
CA ILE A 8 7.86 58.64 16.31
C ILE A 8 6.85 57.53 16.71
N ARG A 9 5.65 57.92 17.15
CA ARG A 9 4.60 56.97 17.56
C ARG A 9 4.17 56.07 16.40
N VAL A 10 3.90 56.64 15.22
CA VAL A 10 3.53 55.89 14.02
C VAL A 10 4.63 54.93 13.59
N MET A 11 5.89 55.36 13.65
CA MET A 11 7.03 54.50 13.33
C MET A 11 7.19 53.33 14.32
N GLN A 12 6.96 53.57 15.61
CA GLN A 12 7.00 52.52 16.63
C GLN A 12 5.86 51.52 16.47
N GLU A 13 4.64 51.98 16.18
CA GLU A 13 3.48 51.13 15.89
C GLU A 13 3.73 50.27 14.65
N LYS A 14 4.25 50.87 13.56
CA LYS A 14 4.57 50.14 12.33
C LYS A 14 5.64 49.08 12.56
N ARG A 15 6.67 49.40 13.33
CA ARG A 15 7.72 48.43 13.71
C ARG A 15 7.13 47.26 14.52
N LEU A 16 6.24 47.54 15.47
CA LEU A 16 5.55 46.52 16.26
C LEU A 16 4.63 45.63 15.42
N ALA A 17 3.90 46.21 14.47
CA ALA A 17 3.06 45.47 13.54
C ALA A 17 3.90 44.52 12.67
N ASN A 18 4.98 45.05 12.08
CA ASN A 18 5.89 44.25 11.26
C ASN A 18 6.57 43.13 12.06
N GLN A 19 6.94 43.38 13.32
CA GLN A 19 7.53 42.36 14.20
C GLN A 19 6.55 41.20 14.44
N ARG A 20 5.28 41.51 14.74
CA ARG A 20 4.24 40.50 14.96
C ARG A 20 3.95 39.71 13.68
N GLU A 21 3.92 40.39 12.54
CA GLU A 21 3.71 39.74 11.24
C GLU A 21 4.86 38.77 10.92
N LEU A 22 6.11 39.15 11.24
CA LEU A 22 7.28 38.28 11.08
C LEU A 22 7.21 37.05 12.01
N GLU A 23 6.85 37.25 13.29
CA GLU A 23 6.66 36.15 14.26
C GLU A 23 5.55 35.18 13.80
N CYS A 24 4.48 35.68 13.17
CA CYS A 24 3.43 34.84 12.60
C CYS A 24 3.86 34.07 11.33
N LEU A 25 4.88 34.54 10.60
CA LEU A 25 5.42 33.85 9.41
C LEU A 25 6.42 32.75 9.79
N ASP A 26 7.13 32.90 10.91
CA ASP A 26 8.06 31.88 11.42
C ASP A 26 7.34 30.64 12.00
N GLU A 27 6.04 30.74 12.29
CA GLU A 27 5.24 29.66 12.83
C GLU A 27 4.63 28.83 11.68
N GLU A 28 5.21 27.66 11.42
CA GLU A 28 4.70 26.70 10.43
C GLU A 28 3.21 26.46 10.65
N SER A 29 2.39 26.73 9.61
CA SER A 29 0.93 26.61 9.70
C SER A 29 0.53 25.24 10.26
N SER A 30 -0.39 25.24 11.23
CA SER A 30 -0.89 24.01 11.83
C SER A 30 -1.41 23.03 10.79
N GLU A 31 -1.98 23.54 9.69
CA GLU A 31 -2.46 22.75 8.55
C GLU A 31 -1.31 22.06 7.81
N HIS A 32 -0.20 22.76 7.56
CA HIS A 32 0.98 22.17 6.90
C HIS A 32 1.56 21.04 7.73
N LYS A 33 1.67 21.24 9.05
CA LYS A 33 2.15 20.24 9.99
C LYS A 33 1.26 18.99 10.04
N GLU A 34 -0.06 19.17 9.98
CA GLU A 34 -1.02 18.07 9.90
C GLU A 34 -0.91 17.30 8.59
N LEU A 35 -0.86 17.99 7.44
CA LEU A 35 -0.69 17.35 6.12
C LEU A 35 0.64 16.58 6.03
N MET A 36 1.73 17.13 6.56
CA MET A 36 3.04 16.45 6.63
C MET A 36 3.04 15.22 7.53
N LYS A 37 2.17 15.18 8.54
CA LYS A 37 1.97 13.99 9.37
C LYS A 37 1.16 12.95 8.61
N GLU A 38 0.04 13.34 8.01
CA GLU A 38 -0.83 12.45 7.24
C GLU A 38 -0.08 11.80 6.07
N LEU A 39 0.71 12.58 5.32
CA LEU A 39 1.56 12.06 4.25
C LEU A 39 2.57 11.01 4.75
N ARG A 40 3.14 11.21 5.95
CA ARG A 40 4.06 10.24 6.57
C ARG A 40 3.34 8.95 6.95
N ASP A 41 2.14 9.04 7.51
CA ASP A 41 1.37 7.88 7.92
C ASP A 41 0.88 7.09 6.69
N LEU A 42 0.38 7.75 5.63
CA LEU A 42 0.01 7.09 4.36
C LEU A 42 1.19 6.39 3.68
N ARG A 43 2.39 6.96 3.75
CA ARG A 43 3.62 6.30 3.27
C ARG A 43 3.92 5.04 4.06
N ARG A 44 3.71 5.05 5.39
CA ARG A 44 3.88 3.86 6.23
C ARG A 44 2.87 2.77 5.87
N GLU A 45 1.60 3.13 5.71
CA GLU A 45 0.53 2.20 5.30
C GLU A 45 0.80 1.58 3.91
N THR A 46 1.33 2.39 3.00
CA THR A 46 1.78 1.94 1.67
C THR A 46 2.81 0.82 1.77
N GLU A 47 3.84 0.98 2.61
CA GLU A 47 4.86 -0.05 2.81
C GLU A 47 4.30 -1.32 3.45
N GLN A 48 3.41 -1.18 4.43
CA GLN A 48 2.74 -2.32 5.04
C GLN A 48 1.87 -3.08 4.02
N CYS A 49 1.19 -2.36 3.13
CA CYS A 49 0.41 -2.96 2.05
C CYS A 49 1.30 -3.75 1.07
N LYS A 50 2.43 -3.17 0.65
CA LYS A 50 3.42 -3.87 -0.21
C LYS A 50 3.96 -5.15 0.44
N GLU A 51 4.23 -5.11 1.75
CA GLU A 51 4.69 -6.28 2.49
C GLU A 51 3.62 -7.39 2.51
N ASN A 52 2.34 -7.02 2.72
CA ASN A 52 1.23 -7.96 2.67
C ASN A 52 1.08 -8.61 1.29
N ILE A 53 1.13 -7.81 0.23
CA ILE A 53 1.10 -8.33 -1.16
C ILE A 53 2.24 -9.32 -1.38
N THR A 54 3.46 -8.98 -0.94
CA THR A 54 4.64 -9.86 -1.08
C THR A 54 4.44 -11.18 -0.35
N LYS A 55 3.96 -11.15 0.90
CA LYS A 55 3.64 -12.35 1.69
C LYS A 55 2.60 -13.21 0.98
N HIS A 56 1.57 -12.60 0.40
CA HIS A 56 0.50 -13.31 -0.29
C HIS A 56 1.02 -14.00 -1.56
N LEU A 57 1.84 -13.32 -2.35
CA LEU A 57 2.46 -13.87 -3.56
C LEU A 57 3.40 -15.05 -3.25
N ASN A 58 4.19 -14.95 -2.17
CA ASN A 58 5.04 -16.05 -1.73
C ASN A 58 4.22 -17.28 -1.33
N MET A 59 3.09 -17.08 -0.65
CA MET A 59 2.20 -18.17 -0.26
C MET A 59 1.51 -18.82 -1.48
N ILE A 60 1.04 -18.01 -2.45
CA ILE A 60 0.50 -18.51 -3.72
C ILE A 60 1.56 -19.33 -4.47
N THR A 61 2.81 -18.86 -4.50
CA THR A 61 3.92 -19.56 -5.14
C THR A 61 4.19 -20.91 -4.48
N SER A 62 4.16 -20.96 -3.14
CA SER A 62 4.28 -22.21 -2.38
C SER A 62 3.15 -23.19 -2.73
N HIS A 63 1.90 -22.73 -2.72
CA HIS A 63 0.76 -23.58 -3.09
C HIS A 63 0.80 -24.06 -4.53
N LYS A 64 1.23 -23.21 -5.48
CA LYS A 64 1.49 -23.62 -6.87
C LYS A 64 2.43 -24.81 -6.93
N HIS A 65 3.52 -24.78 -6.15
CA HIS A 65 4.47 -25.87 -6.08
C HIS A 65 3.88 -27.14 -5.44
N SER A 66 3.05 -26.98 -4.41
CA SER A 66 2.30 -28.09 -3.80
C SER A 66 1.34 -28.76 -4.79
N VAL A 67 0.53 -27.99 -5.52
CA VAL A 67 -0.35 -28.52 -6.59
C VAL A 67 0.47 -29.25 -7.64
N HIS A 68 1.56 -28.65 -8.11
CA HIS A 68 2.45 -29.27 -9.08
C HIS A 68 3.00 -30.62 -8.60
N LYS A 69 3.45 -30.71 -7.33
CA LYS A 69 3.88 -31.99 -6.74
C LYS A 69 2.76 -33.01 -6.69
N ILE A 70 1.55 -32.61 -6.29
CA ILE A 70 0.37 -33.49 -6.25
C ILE A 70 0.10 -34.03 -7.65
N VAL A 71 -0.01 -33.15 -8.65
CA VAL A 71 -0.26 -33.52 -10.05
C VAL A 71 0.81 -34.46 -10.59
N HIS A 72 2.10 -34.18 -10.37
CA HIS A 72 3.18 -35.06 -10.82
C HIS A 72 3.29 -36.38 -10.05
N SER A 73 2.90 -36.39 -8.78
CA SER A 73 2.78 -37.65 -8.02
C SER A 73 1.65 -38.52 -8.56
N THR A 74 0.65 -37.89 -9.19
CA THR A 74 -0.50 -38.57 -9.81
C THR A 74 -0.31 -38.93 -11.29
N SER A 75 0.65 -38.31 -12.00
CA SER A 75 0.94 -38.66 -13.40
C SER A 75 1.61 -40.02 -13.58
N ASN A 76 2.08 -40.64 -12.49
CA ASN A 76 2.58 -42.02 -12.47
C ASN A 76 1.49 -43.04 -12.11
N ILE A 77 0.23 -42.61 -12.00
CA ILE A 77 -0.91 -43.51 -11.87
C ILE A 77 -1.33 -43.87 -13.29
N SER A 78 -0.97 -45.08 -13.72
CA SER A 78 -1.45 -45.70 -14.96
C SER A 78 -2.97 -45.47 -15.06
N GLY A 79 -3.42 -45.03 -16.24
CA GLY A 79 -4.76 -44.51 -16.48
C GLY A 79 -5.90 -45.29 -15.84
N LEU A 80 -6.95 -44.56 -15.46
CA LEU A 80 -8.22 -45.11 -15.02
C LEU A 80 -8.64 -46.30 -15.91
N PRO A 81 -8.88 -47.50 -15.35
CA PRO A 81 -9.42 -48.59 -16.13
C PRO A 81 -10.88 -48.24 -16.45
N VAL A 82 -11.13 -47.80 -17.68
CA VAL A 82 -12.45 -47.83 -18.27
C VAL A 82 -12.84 -49.32 -18.41
N SER A 83 -14.01 -49.68 -17.86
CA SER A 83 -14.66 -51.00 -17.90
C SER A 83 -14.58 -51.66 -19.29
N HIS A 84 -14.45 -52.98 -19.49
CA HIS A 84 -14.94 -54.14 -18.75
C HIS A 84 -13.92 -55.30 -18.97
N ASP A 85 -13.77 -56.22 -18.01
CA ASP A 85 -13.15 -57.56 -18.15
C ASP A 85 -11.69 -57.78 -17.69
N TYR A 86 -10.89 -56.74 -17.44
CA TYR A 86 -9.47 -56.94 -17.03
C TYR A 86 -9.23 -56.99 -15.51
N ALA A 87 -10.20 -57.51 -14.75
CA ALA A 87 -10.12 -57.66 -13.30
C ALA A 87 -9.13 -58.75 -12.82
N GLN A 88 -8.38 -59.40 -13.71
CA GLN A 88 -7.54 -60.56 -13.35
C GLN A 88 -6.03 -60.36 -13.38
N LEU A 89 -5.52 -59.20 -13.78
CA LEU A 89 -4.07 -58.96 -13.75
C LEU A 89 -3.72 -57.87 -12.75
N ILE A 90 -3.97 -58.24 -11.49
CA ILE A 90 -3.22 -57.79 -10.32
C ILE A 90 -1.74 -57.98 -10.62
N ASN A 91 -1.12 -56.96 -11.22
CA ASN A 91 0.29 -56.68 -11.04
C ASN A 91 0.36 -55.42 -10.19
N VAL A 92 0.20 -55.67 -8.89
CA VAL A 92 0.45 -54.71 -7.82
C VAL A 92 1.89 -54.24 -7.96
N LYS A 93 2.06 -53.03 -8.48
CA LYS A 93 3.27 -52.25 -8.22
C LYS A 93 2.85 -50.84 -7.84
N GLU A 94 2.87 -50.65 -6.52
CA GLU A 94 2.86 -49.41 -5.74
C GLU A 94 2.75 -48.11 -6.54
N ASN A 95 1.59 -47.46 -6.40
CA ASN A 95 1.47 -46.04 -6.08
C ASN A 95 0.08 -45.86 -5.47
N ASN A 96 -0.01 -46.12 -4.17
CA ASN A 96 -1.24 -46.26 -3.37
C ASN A 96 -1.94 -44.91 -3.12
N VAL A 97 -2.14 -44.10 -4.17
CA VAL A 97 -2.80 -42.80 -4.06
C VAL A 97 -4.30 -43.03 -4.03
N ASN A 98 -4.91 -42.84 -2.86
CA ASN A 98 -6.36 -42.88 -2.70
C ASN A 98 -6.99 -41.71 -3.50
N PRO A 99 -7.82 -41.97 -4.53
CA PRO A 99 -8.41 -40.92 -5.36
C PRO A 99 -9.26 -39.91 -4.57
N SER A 100 -9.93 -40.35 -3.50
CA SER A 100 -10.70 -39.45 -2.63
C SER A 100 -9.79 -38.50 -1.84
N LYS A 101 -8.64 -38.99 -1.38
CA LYS A 101 -7.64 -38.16 -0.69
C LYS A 101 -7.02 -37.12 -1.62
N LEU A 102 -6.75 -37.52 -2.87
CA LEU A 102 -6.27 -36.62 -3.90
C LEU A 102 -7.27 -35.50 -4.20
N ILE A 103 -8.55 -35.83 -4.43
CA ILE A 103 -9.59 -34.84 -4.70
C ILE A 103 -9.69 -33.86 -3.53
N GLN A 104 -9.70 -34.35 -2.29
CA GLN A 104 -9.75 -33.51 -1.10
C GLN A 104 -8.55 -32.54 -1.01
N ASP A 105 -7.33 -33.03 -1.25
CA ASP A 105 -6.12 -32.22 -1.16
C ASP A 105 -6.07 -31.14 -2.28
N VAL A 106 -6.55 -31.47 -3.49
CA VAL A 106 -6.67 -30.50 -4.61
C VAL A 106 -7.75 -29.46 -4.33
N THR A 107 -8.92 -29.86 -3.82
CA THR A 107 -10.00 -28.93 -3.46
C THR A 107 -9.54 -27.95 -2.38
N MET A 108 -8.94 -28.45 -1.30
CA MET A 108 -8.42 -27.61 -0.23
C MET A 108 -7.34 -26.64 -0.73
N CYS A 109 -6.45 -27.09 -1.62
CA CYS A 109 -5.43 -26.20 -2.16
C CYS A 109 -6.02 -25.10 -3.05
N THR A 110 -7.02 -25.44 -3.86
CA THR A 110 -7.74 -24.49 -4.71
C THR A 110 -8.43 -23.42 -3.87
N GLU A 111 -9.18 -23.79 -2.83
CA GLU A 111 -9.85 -22.84 -1.92
C GLU A 111 -8.86 -21.88 -1.25
N VAL A 112 -7.71 -22.37 -0.81
CA VAL A 112 -6.68 -21.53 -0.18
C VAL A 112 -6.05 -20.56 -1.18
N ILE A 113 -5.80 -20.99 -2.42
CA ILE A 113 -5.30 -20.12 -3.49
C ILE A 113 -6.33 -19.04 -3.82
N GLU A 114 -7.60 -19.40 -3.96
CA GLU A 114 -8.69 -18.46 -4.26
C GLU A 114 -8.82 -17.38 -3.18
N ASN A 115 -8.83 -17.78 -1.91
CA ASN A 115 -8.88 -16.84 -0.79
C ASN A 115 -7.65 -15.89 -0.82
N LYS A 116 -6.45 -16.42 -1.05
CA LYS A 116 -5.25 -15.58 -1.07
C LYS A 116 -5.19 -14.64 -2.26
N LEU A 117 -5.70 -15.08 -3.42
CA LEU A 117 -5.85 -14.25 -4.61
C LEU A 117 -6.83 -13.09 -4.34
N TYR A 118 -7.96 -13.37 -3.69
CA TYR A 118 -8.92 -12.35 -3.28
C TYR A 118 -8.28 -11.33 -2.34
N GLN A 119 -7.60 -11.77 -1.28
CA GLN A 119 -6.90 -10.87 -0.35
C GLN A 119 -5.88 -9.98 -1.07
N THR A 120 -5.13 -10.55 -2.03
CA THR A 120 -4.16 -9.80 -2.82
C THR A 120 -4.83 -8.72 -3.67
N LYS A 121 -5.97 -9.04 -4.32
CA LYS A 121 -6.76 -8.05 -5.06
C LYS A 121 -7.22 -6.90 -4.18
N CYS A 122 -7.71 -7.19 -2.97
CA CYS A 122 -8.09 -6.15 -2.01
C CYS A 122 -6.91 -5.26 -1.62
N SER A 123 -5.74 -5.84 -1.33
CA SER A 123 -4.54 -5.05 -1.01
C SER A 123 -4.07 -4.18 -2.18
N ILE A 124 -4.17 -4.68 -3.42
CA ILE A 124 -3.85 -3.86 -4.61
C ILE A 124 -4.78 -2.65 -4.71
N ALA A 125 -6.09 -2.83 -4.54
CA ALA A 125 -7.04 -1.73 -4.57
C ALA A 125 -6.75 -0.68 -3.47
N GLN A 126 -6.40 -1.13 -2.26
CA GLN A 126 -5.97 -0.24 -1.18
C GLN A 126 -4.70 0.54 -1.56
N LEU A 127 -3.73 -0.11 -2.20
CA LEU A 127 -2.50 0.53 -2.67
C LEU A 127 -2.77 1.60 -3.74
N GLU A 128 -3.73 1.36 -4.64
CA GLU A 128 -4.15 2.33 -5.66
C GLU A 128 -4.78 3.57 -5.02
N THR A 129 -5.69 3.39 -4.06
CA THR A 129 -6.27 4.51 -3.31
C THR A 129 -5.22 5.31 -2.54
N LEU A 130 -4.29 4.63 -1.84
CA LEU A 130 -3.21 5.31 -1.12
C LEU A 130 -2.32 6.13 -2.06
N LYS A 131 -2.03 5.60 -3.25
CA LYS A 131 -1.25 6.32 -4.26
C LYS A 131 -1.93 7.61 -4.70
N GLU A 132 -3.24 7.58 -4.95
CA GLU A 132 -4.01 8.79 -5.31
C GLU A 132 -4.00 9.83 -4.19
N ASN A 133 -4.24 9.40 -2.94
CA ASN A 133 -4.21 10.30 -1.77
C ASN A 133 -2.84 10.97 -1.59
N ILE A 134 -1.75 10.21 -1.74
CA ILE A 134 -0.39 10.75 -1.67
C ILE A 134 -0.15 11.82 -2.74
N VAL A 135 -0.61 11.61 -3.97
CA VAL A 135 -0.46 12.58 -5.07
C VAL A 135 -1.19 13.88 -4.74
N VAL A 136 -2.42 13.80 -4.23
CA VAL A 136 -3.22 14.98 -3.86
C VAL A 136 -2.54 15.76 -2.73
N LEU A 137 -2.15 15.08 -1.66
CA LEU A 137 -1.50 15.73 -0.52
C LEU A 137 -0.15 16.37 -0.90
N GLN A 138 0.63 15.71 -1.75
CA GLN A 138 1.87 16.28 -2.26
C GLN A 138 1.63 17.57 -3.04
N HIS A 139 0.61 17.60 -3.92
CA HIS A 139 0.26 18.82 -4.66
C HIS A 139 -0.18 19.97 -3.74
N LEU A 140 -0.95 19.69 -2.69
CA LEU A 140 -1.36 20.70 -1.70
C LEU A 140 -0.14 21.27 -0.96
N LEU A 141 0.80 20.42 -0.55
CA LEU A 141 2.04 20.85 0.10
C LEU A 141 2.91 21.71 -0.83
N ASP A 142 3.08 21.29 -2.09
CA ASP A 142 3.87 22.03 -3.07
C ASP A 142 3.23 23.39 -3.40
N SER A 143 1.90 23.46 -3.39
CA SER A 143 1.14 24.71 -3.58
C SER A 143 1.28 25.67 -2.40
N SER A 144 1.33 25.14 -1.16
CA SER A 144 1.59 25.93 0.05
C SER A 144 2.96 26.61 0.00
N ASN A 145 4.01 25.87 -0.39
CA ASN A 145 5.39 26.38 -0.42
C ASN A 145 5.59 27.49 -1.48
N ASN A 146 4.82 27.47 -2.58
CA ASN A 146 4.90 28.51 -3.61
C ASN A 146 4.27 29.85 -3.22
N ILE A 147 3.32 29.86 -2.28
CA ILE A 147 2.73 31.10 -1.74
C ILE A 147 3.75 31.82 -0.86
N GLU A 148 4.50 31.06 -0.07
CA GLU A 148 5.56 31.55 0.83
C GLU A 148 6.74 32.16 0.05
N GLY A 149 7.15 31.53 -1.06
CA GLY A 149 8.18 32.08 -1.96
C GLY A 149 7.81 33.39 -2.64
N ASN A 150 6.52 33.62 -2.93
CA ASN A 150 6.04 34.88 -3.54
C ASN A 150 5.91 36.02 -2.52
N LEU A 151 5.58 35.71 -1.25
CA LEU A 151 5.57 36.70 -0.17
C LEU A 151 6.97 37.25 0.13
N LEU A 152 8.00 36.39 0.10
CA LEU A 152 9.40 36.80 0.30
C LEU A 152 9.90 37.76 -0.81
N PHE A 153 9.35 37.67 -2.01
CA PHE A 153 9.70 38.55 -3.13
C PHE A 153 9.05 39.94 -3.01
N ILE A 154 7.85 40.03 -2.42
CA ILE A 154 7.14 41.31 -2.25
C ILE A 154 7.75 42.15 -1.11
N ILE A 155 8.32 41.53 -0.07
CA ILE A 155 8.90 42.23 1.07
C ILE A 155 10.29 42.85 0.75
N ASN A 156 10.95 42.42 -0.32
CA ASN A 156 12.28 42.89 -0.74
C ASN A 156 12.28 43.96 -1.85
N ILE A 157 11.12 44.49 -2.24
CA ILE A 157 10.97 45.62 -3.19
C ILE A 157 10.49 46.86 -2.44
#